data_AF-A0A8T4I1N0-F1
#
_entry.id   AF-A0A8T4I1N0-F1
#
_cell.length_a   1.000
_cell.length_b   1.000
_cell.length_c   1.000
_cell.angle_alpha   90.00
_cell.angle_beta   90.00
_cell.angle_gamma   90.00
#
_symmetry.space_group_name_H-M   'P 1'
#
loop_
_entity.id
_entity.type
_entity.pdbx_description
1 polymer ?
#
loop_
_entity_poly.entity_id
_entity_poly.type
_entity_poly.pdbx_seq_one_letter_code
_entity_poly.pdbx_strand_id
1 'polypeptide(L)' 'LRPLVERGHEVEVWLSRYGKAHDVYEYRGVRVVPLEARLDFASAVRRADVLLSHLECVPSTASLARGYGKPMVVVCHN' A
#
# COMPACT_ATOMS: atom_id res chain seq x y z
N LEU A 1 2.44 -9.36 5.41
CA LEU A 1 2.28 -8.14 6.24
C LEU A 1 1.64 -8.37 7.62
N ARG A 2 0.93 -9.49 7.86
CA ARG A 2 0.39 -9.85 9.19
C ARG A 2 1.34 -9.61 10.38
N PRO A 3 2.65 -9.94 10.32
CA PRO A 3 3.54 -9.67 11.44
C PRO A 3 3.72 -8.19 11.81
N LEU A 4 3.42 -7.25 10.91
CA LEU A 4 3.42 -5.81 11.20
C LEU A 4 2.18 -5.42 12.01
N VAL A 5 1.02 -5.96 11.63
CA VAL A 5 -0.24 -5.79 12.37
C VAL A 5 -0.12 -6.37 13.78
N GLU A 6 0.44 -7.57 13.91
CA GLU A 6 0.68 -8.22 15.23
C GLU A 6 1.60 -7.41 16.14
N ARG A 7 2.42 -6.51 15.58
CA ARG A 7 3.28 -5.58 16.32
C ARG A 7 2.62 -4.22 16.61
N GLY A 8 1.35 -4.04 16.22
CA GLY A 8 0.58 -2.83 16.47
C GLY A 8 0.72 -1.75 15.39
N HIS A 9 1.26 -2.06 14.21
CA HIS A 9 1.30 -1.11 13.10
C HIS A 9 -0.04 -1.07 12.36
N GLU A 10 -0.46 0.13 11.96
CA GLU A 10 -1.53 0.31 10.98
C GLU A 10 -0.99 -0.06 9.59
N VAL A 11 -1.70 -0.96 8.88
CA VAL A 11 -1.25 -1.48 7.59
C VAL A 11 -2.36 -1.36 6.56
N GLU A 12 -2.08 -0.61 5.49
CA GLU A 12 -2.90 -0.55 4.29
C GLU A 12 -2.23 -1.28 3.11
N VAL A 13 -3.01 -2.05 2.35
CA VAL A 13 -2.55 -2.67 1.10
C VAL A 13 -3.38 -2.13 -0.06
N TRP A 14 -2.72 -1.49 -1.00
CA TRP A 14 -3.34 -0.90 -2.18
C TRP A 14 -3.14 -1.83 -3.38
N LEU A 15 -4.24 -2.34 -3.92
CA LEU A 15 -4.21 -3.25 -5.07
C LEU A 15 -4.12 -2.45 -6.36
N SER A 16 -3.27 -2.93 -7.28
CA SER A 16 -3.02 -2.30 -8.59
C SER A 16 -3.64 -3.05 -9.75
N ARG A 17 -4.34 -4.14 -9.48
CA ARG A 17 -5.01 -4.98 -10.48
C ARG A 17 -6.50 -5.04 -10.21
N TYR A 18 -7.26 -5.11 -11.29
CA TYR A 18 -8.69 -5.31 -11.21
C TYR A 18 -9.02 -6.67 -10.56
N GLY A 19 -10.03 -6.67 -9.72
CA GLY A 19 -10.54 -7.83 -9.02
C GLY A 19 -12.06 -7.77 -8.87
N LYS A 20 -12.60 -8.61 -7.97
CA LYS A 20 -14.03 -8.66 -7.67
C LYS A 20 -14.44 -7.73 -6.52
N ALA A 21 -13.47 -7.21 -5.78
CA ALA A 21 -13.72 -6.35 -4.62
C ALA A 21 -13.83 -4.90 -5.10
N HIS A 22 -14.95 -4.26 -4.77
CA HIS A 22 -15.18 -2.85 -5.09
C HIS A 22 -15.00 -1.94 -3.87
N ASP A 23 -15.23 -2.47 -2.68
CA ASP A 23 -15.14 -1.74 -1.43
C ASP A 23 -13.88 -2.09 -0.63
N VAL A 24 -13.45 -1.14 0.21
CA VAL A 24 -12.39 -1.37 1.19
C VAL A 24 -12.84 -2.46 2.18
N TYR A 25 -11.94 -3.38 2.50
CA TYR A 25 -12.22 -4.45 3.45
C TYR A 25 -11.03 -4.72 4.38
N GLU A 26 -11.30 -5.35 5.51
CA GLU A 26 -10.23 -5.86 6.37
C GLU A 26 -9.94 -7.34 6.09
N TYR A 27 -8.65 -7.67 6.05
CA TYR A 27 -8.18 -9.04 5.98
C TYR A 27 -7.04 -9.24 6.97
N ARG A 28 -7.31 -9.98 8.06
CA ARG A 28 -6.34 -10.25 9.13
C ARG A 28 -5.73 -8.96 9.72
N GLY A 29 -6.59 -7.96 9.95
CA GLY A 29 -6.21 -6.63 10.48
C GLY A 29 -5.43 -5.75 9.49
N VAL A 30 -5.32 -6.15 8.23
CA VAL A 30 -4.81 -5.31 7.14
C VAL A 30 -6.00 -4.66 6.45
N ARG A 31 -5.98 -3.35 6.30
CA ARG A 31 -6.97 -2.61 5.51
C ARG A 31 -6.60 -2.71 4.03
N VAL A 32 -7.40 -3.42 3.25
CA VAL A 32 -7.16 -3.63 1.82
C VAL A 32 -8.00 -2.65 1.01
N VAL A 33 -7.33 -1.90 0.14
CA VAL A 33 -7.91 -0.90 -0.76
C VAL A 33 -7.85 -1.44 -2.19
N PRO A 34 -8.97 -1.91 -2.77
CA PRO A 34 -9.02 -2.33 -4.17
C PRO A 34 -8.76 -1.17 -5.13
N LEU A 35 -8.29 -1.49 -6.34
CA LEU A 35 -8.14 -0.50 -7.42
C LEU A 35 -9.50 0.14 -7.75
N GLU A 36 -10.57 -0.65 -7.71
CA GLU A 36 -11.94 -0.27 -8.01
C GLU A 36 -12.55 0.71 -7.01
N ALA A 37 -11.99 0.80 -5.80
CA ALA A 37 -12.44 1.77 -4.81
C ALA A 37 -12.10 3.23 -5.22
N ARG A 38 -11.27 3.42 -6.26
CA ARG A 38 -10.88 4.71 -6.86
C ARG A 38 -10.45 5.76 -5.83
N LEU A 39 -9.79 5.32 -4.75
CA LEU A 39 -9.28 6.21 -3.72
C LEU A 39 -7.94 6.84 -4.13
N ASP A 40 -7.63 7.98 -3.52
CA ASP A 40 -6.40 8.72 -3.78
C ASP A 40 -5.19 8.12 -3.04
N PHE A 41 -4.40 7.32 -3.76
CA PHE A 41 -3.17 6.73 -3.25
C PHE A 41 -2.11 7.77 -2.88
N ALA A 42 -2.00 8.88 -3.60
CA ALA A 42 -0.98 9.90 -3.32
C ALA A 42 -1.23 10.57 -1.95
N SER A 43 -2.50 10.83 -1.61
CA SER A 43 -2.88 11.28 -0.28
C SER A 43 -2.55 10.27 0.82
N ALA A 44 -2.67 8.97 0.56
CA ALA A 44 -2.28 7.92 1.51
C ALA A 44 -0.76 7.89 1.70
N VAL A 45 0.01 7.95 0.60
CA VAL A 45 1.49 8.04 0.65
C VAL A 45 1.95 9.24 1.48
N ARG A 46 1.32 10.41 1.33
CA ARG A 46 1.68 11.60 2.10
C ARG A 46 1.52 11.39 3.61
N ARG A 47 0.53 10.61 4.05
CA ARG A 47 0.26 10.34 5.46
C ARG A 47 1.09 9.18 6.02
N ALA A 48 1.44 8.19 5.20
CA ALA A 48 2.17 7.02 5.65
C ALA A 48 3.54 7.35 6.25
N ASP A 49 3.96 6.59 7.26
CA ASP A 49 5.31 6.71 7.85
C ASP A 49 6.37 5.97 7.03
N VAL A 50 5.98 4.88 6.36
CA VAL A 50 6.84 4.06 5.51
C VAL A 50 6.04 3.42 4.39
N LEU A 51 6.69 3.22 3.24
CA LEU A 51 6.09 2.58 2.06
C LEU A 51 6.72 1.23 1.79
N LEU A 52 5.89 0.31 1.31
CA LEU A 52 6.31 -1.00 0.82
C LEU A 52 5.73 -1.20 -0.58
N SER A 53 6.56 -1.56 -1.56
CA SER A 53 6.09 -1.82 -2.92
C SER A 53 6.73 -3.07 -3.52
N HIS A 54 6.05 -3.64 -4.51
CA HIS A 54 6.45 -4.83 -5.26
C HIS A 54 6.17 -4.66 -6.76
N LEU A 55 6.96 -5.35 -7.60
CA LEU A 55 6.83 -5.45 -9.06
C LEU A 55 6.46 -4.14 -9.76
N GLU A 56 5.35 -4.15 -10.50
CA GLU A 56 4.91 -3.08 -11.40
C GLU A 56 4.61 -1.76 -10.67
N CYS A 57 4.37 -1.80 -9.36
CA CYS A 57 4.06 -0.61 -8.55
C CYS A 57 5.31 0.12 -8.06
N VAL A 58 6.50 -0.47 -8.17
CA VAL A 58 7.74 0.13 -7.64
C VAL A 58 8.02 1.51 -8.27
N PRO A 59 7.96 1.72 -9.60
CA PRO A 59 8.30 3.02 -10.18
C PRO A 59 7.38 4.15 -9.73
N SER A 60 6.05 3.93 -9.73
CA SER A 60 5.07 4.94 -9.32
C SER A 60 5.15 5.23 -7.82
N THR A 61 5.28 4.19 -7.00
CA THR A 61 5.41 4.34 -5.54
C THR A 61 6.72 5.05 -5.17
N ALA A 62 7.83 4.73 -5.84
CA ALA A 62 9.13 5.37 -5.61
C ALA A 62 9.12 6.86 -6.00
N SER A 63 8.43 7.22 -7.07
CA SER A 63 8.25 8.62 -7.46
C SER A 63 7.54 9.42 -6.35
N LEU A 64 6.41 8.89 -5.85
CA LEU A 64 5.66 9.51 -4.75
C LEU A 64 6.46 9.53 -3.44
N ALA A 65 7.17 8.45 -3.12
CA ALA A 65 8.02 8.34 -1.94
C ALA A 65 9.07 9.46 -1.91
N ARG A 66 9.77 9.66 -3.05
CA ARG A 66 10.75 10.74 -3.20
C ARG A 66 10.09 12.11 -3.09
N GLY A 67 8.94 12.30 -3.74
CA GLY A 67 8.21 13.57 -3.72
C GLY A 67 7.74 13.99 -2.33
N TYR A 68 7.37 13.02 -1.49
CA TYR A 68 6.89 13.26 -0.11
C TYR A 68 7.94 12.99 0.98
N GLY A 69 9.19 12.69 0.62
CA GLY A 69 10.26 12.41 1.58
C GLY A 69 10.00 11.18 2.45
N LYS A 70 9.30 10.17 1.92
CA LYS A 70 8.93 8.96 2.67
C LYS A 70 9.97 7.84 2.48
N PRO A 71 10.39 7.15 3.57
CA PRO A 71 11.19 5.95 3.43
C PRO A 71 10.39 4.87 2.71
N MET A 72 11.05 4.14 1.81
CA MET A 72 10.43 3.10 1.01
C MET A 72 11.29 1.84 1.00
N VAL A 73 10.63 0.70 1.16
CA VAL A 73 11.22 -0.64 1.04
C VAL A 73 10.62 -1.33 -0.19
N VAL A 74 11.49 -1.94 -1.00
CA VAL A 74 11.07 -2.78 -2.12
C VAL A 74 11.16 -4.23 -1.66
N VAL A 75 10.05 -4.96 -1.76
CA VAL A 75 10.09 -6.42 -1.56
C VAL A 75 10.45 -7.05 -2.89
N CYS A 76 11.53 -7.81 -2.94
CA CYS A 76 11.95 -8.54 -4.14
C CYS A 76 11.67 -10.02 -3.94
N HIS A 77 10.55 -10.50 -4.46
CA HIS A 77 10.23 -11.93 -4.53
C HIS A 77 9.40 -12.23 -5.79
N ASN A 78 9.34 -13.50 -6.19
CA ASN A 78 8.44 -14.02 -7.22
C ASN A 78 7.65 -15.16 -6.60
#